data_AF-A0A316IMJ3-F1
#
_entry.id   AF-A0A316IMJ3-F1
#
_cell.length_a   1.000
_cell.length_b   1.000
_cell.length_c   1.000
_cell.angle_alpha   90.00
_cell.angle_beta   90.00
_cell.angle_gamma   90.00
#
_symmetry.space_group_name_H-M   'P 1'
#
loop_
_entity.id
_entity.type
_entity.pdbx_description
1 polymer ?
#
loop_
_entity_poly.entity_id
_entity_poly.type
_entity_poly.pdbx_seq_one_letter_code
_entity_poly.pdbx_strand_id
1 'polypeptide(L)' 'MEERLDGGNAGGAVRVGDTVRKPAAPWTPAVHELLDHLRDKGFSGAHAPWGSTSEAGRS' A
#
# COMPACT_ATOMS: atom_id res chain seq x y z
N MET A 1 10.74 -16.33 3.34
CA MET A 1 11.95 -15.49 3.19
C MET A 1 11.47 -14.07 3.00
N GLU A 2 12.05 -13.12 3.72
CA GLU A 2 11.74 -11.71 3.62
C GLU A 2 12.88 -11.00 2.88
N GLU A 3 12.56 -10.25 1.83
CA GLU A 3 13.53 -9.49 1.03
C GLU A 3 13.19 -8.00 1.10
N ARG A 4 14.17 -7.17 1.45
CA ARG A 4 14.00 -5.72 1.46
C ARG A 4 14.15 -5.18 0.04
N LEU A 5 13.19 -4.37 -0.38
CA LEU A 5 13.18 -3.65 -1.64
C LEU A 5 13.49 -2.18 -1.33
N ASP A 6 14.67 -1.71 -1.72
CA ASP A 6 15.10 -0.31 -1.59
C ASP A 6 14.41 0.65 -2.58
N GLY A 7 13.54 0.13 -3.45
CA GLY A 7 12.78 0.92 -4.41
C GLY A 7 11.52 1.56 -3.82
N GLY A 8 11.24 2.79 -4.26
CA GLY A 8 9.97 3.50 -4.03
C GLY A 8 10.10 4.73 -3.12
N ASN A 9 9.46 5.84 -3.52
CA ASN A 9 9.46 7.13 -2.82
C ASN A 9 8.72 7.15 -1.46
N ALA A 10 8.52 5.98 -0.84
CA ALA A 10 7.66 5.79 0.33
C ALA A 10 8.35 5.05 1.49
N GLY A 11 9.68 5.09 1.56
CA GLY A 11 10.44 4.47 2.66
C GLY A 11 10.76 2.98 2.46
N GLY A 12 10.72 2.50 1.22
CA GLY A 12 11.02 1.10 0.85
C GLY A 12 9.85 0.14 1.06
N ALA A 13 10.05 -1.12 0.69
CA ALA A 13 9.07 -2.19 0.84
C ALA A 13 9.75 -3.50 1.30
N VAL A 14 8.98 -4.43 1.87
CA VAL A 14 9.45 -5.77 2.22
C VAL A 14 8.63 -6.80 1.47
N ARG A 15 9.27 -7.65 0.67
CA ARG A 15 8.64 -8.79 0.02
C ARG A 15 8.64 -9.98 0.98
N VAL A 16 7.47 -10.54 1.25
CA VAL A 16 7.25 -11.76 2.05
C VAL A 16 6.59 -12.79 1.16
N GLY A 17 7.36 -13.76 0.67
CA GLY A 17 6.89 -14.72 -0.34
C GLY A 17 6.45 -13.99 -1.63
N ASP A 18 5.17 -14.10 -1.99
CA ASP A 18 4.58 -13.43 -3.16
C ASP A 18 3.92 -12.09 -2.85
N THR A 19 3.92 -11.65 -1.59
CA THR A 19 3.30 -10.39 -1.18
C THR A 19 4.35 -9.32 -0.93
N VAL A 20 4.07 -8.08 -1.32
CA VAL A 20 4.89 -6.92 -0.96
C VAL A 20 4.16 -6.10 0.10
N ARG A 21 4.82 -5.88 1.23
CA ARG A 21 4.35 -5.06 2.34
C ARG A 21 5.04 -3.71 2.28
N LYS A 22 4.26 -2.64 2.37
CA LYS A 22 4.75 -1.27 2.47
C LYS A 22 4.24 -0.65 3.76
N PRO A 23 5.04 0.20 4.43
CA PRO A 23 4.53 0.96 5.56
C PRO A 23 3.39 1.87 5.08
N ALA A 24 2.30 1.88 5.84
CA ALA A 24 1.24 2.86 5.64
C ALA A 24 1.74 4.22 6.11
N ALA A 25 1.46 5.25 5.34
CA ALA A 25 1.78 6.64 5.68
C ALA A 25 0.50 7.38 6.09
N PRO A 26 0.59 8.55 6.75
CA PRO A 26 -0.58 9.29 7.20
C PRO A 26 -1.58 9.64 6.08
N TRP A 27 -1.11 9.76 4.83
CA TRP A 27 -1.95 10.04 3.66
C TRP A 27 -2.52 8.78 2.99
N THR A 28 -2.15 7.58 3.43
CA THR A 28 -2.63 6.31 2.85
C THR A 28 -4.15 6.19 2.81
N PRO A 29 -4.92 6.60 3.85
CA PRO A 29 -6.38 6.56 3.77
C PRO A 29 -6.94 7.43 2.63
N ALA A 30 -6.45 8.66 2.47
CA ALA A 30 -6.90 9.56 1.41
C ALA A 30 -6.57 9.03 0.00
N VAL A 31 -5.42 8.37 -0.16
CA VAL A 31 -5.06 7.72 -1.42
C VAL A 31 -5.95 6.50 -1.69
N HIS A 32 -6.31 5.72 -0.67
CA HIS A 32 -7.26 4.61 -0.84
C HIS A 32 -8.63 5.10 -1.30
N GLU A 33 -9.19 6.13 -0.64
CA GLU A 33 -10.47 6.74 -1.04
C GLU A 33 -10.44 7.25 -2.49
N LEU A 34 -9.34 7.90 -2.91
CA LEU A 34 -9.16 8.35 -4.29
C LEU A 34 -9.13 7.18 -5.27
N LEU A 35 -8.36 6.12 -4.96
CA LEU A 35 -8.24 4.96 -5.84
C LEU A 35 -9.56 4.18 -5.95
N ASP A 36 -10.33 4.10 -4.87
CA ASP A 36 -11.67 3.49 -4.88
C ASP A 36 -12.66 4.32 -5.71
N HIS A 37 -12.60 5.66 -5.60
CA HIS A 37 -13.38 6.53 -6.49
C HIS A 37 -13.02 6.32 -7.97
N LEU A 38 -11.72 6.21 -8.28
CA LEU A 38 -11.29 5.96 -9.67
C LEU A 38 -11.76 4.59 -10.17
N ARG A 39 -11.75 3.55 -9.33
CA ARG A 39 -12.30 2.23 -9.67
C ARG A 39 -13.79 2.26 -9.97
N ASP A 40 -14.57 2.99 -9.17
CA ASP A 40 -16.01 3.22 -9.42
C ASP A 40 -16.23 3.85 -10.81
N LYS A 41 -15.30 4.70 -11.27
CA LYS A 41 -15.31 5.30 -12.61
C LYS A 41 -14.74 4.41 -13.72
N GLY A 42 -14.42 3.14 -13.42
CA GLY A 42 -13.90 2.18 -14.40
C GLY A 42 -12.39 2.23 -14.61
N PHE A 43 -11.64 2.92 -13.74
CA PHE A 43 -10.17 2.92 -13.79
C PHE A 43 -9.62 1.59 -13.26
N SER A 44 -9.12 0.75 -14.17
CA SER A 44 -8.56 -0.58 -13.87
C SER A 44 -7.07 -0.56 -13.49
N GLY A 45 -6.38 0.58 -13.62
CA GLY A 45 -4.96 0.71 -13.30
C GLY A 45 -4.64 0.72 -11.80
N ALA A 46 -5.65 0.86 -10.94
CA ALA A 46 -5.47 0.86 -9.49
C ALA A 46 -5.65 -0.55 -8.92
N HIS A 47 -4.57 -1.26 -8.61
CA HIS A 47 -4.65 -2.54 -7.88
C HIS A 47 -5.06 -2.34 -6.42
N ALA A 48 -5.99 -3.16 -5.92
CA ALA A 48 -6.45 -3.08 -4.53
C ALA A 48 -5.35 -3.55 -3.57
N PRO A 49 -5.11 -2.83 -2.46
CA PRO A 49 -4.15 -3.28 -1.46
C PRO A 49 -4.63 -4.59 -0.86
N TRP A 50 -3.76 -5.59 -0.84
CA TRP A 50 -4.01 -6.85 -0.16
C TRP A 50 -3.75 -6.68 1.34
N GLY A 51 -4.83 -6.71 2.14
CA GLY A 51 -4.76 -6.65 3.60
C GLY A 51 -4.22 -5.33 4.14
N SER A 52 -5.04 -4.28 4.18
CA SER A 52 -4.73 -3.06 4.92
C SER A 52 -4.94 -3.28 6.42
N THR A 53 -3.89 -3.68 7.13
CA THR A 53 -3.86 -3.49 8.58
C THR A 53 -3.51 -2.03 8.85
N SER A 54 -4.47 -1.26 9.35
CA SER A 54 -4.19 0.06 9.93
C SER A 54 -3.39 -0.14 11.20
N GLU A 55 -2.07 -0.30 11.11
CA GLU A 55 -1.19 -0.10 12.27
C GLU A 55 -0.98 1.41 12.44
N ALA A 56 -2.06 2.10 12.83
CA ALA A 56 -1.94 3.42 13.44
C ALA A 56 -1.49 3.21 14.90
N GLY A 57 -0.18 3.04 15.10
CA GLY A 57 0.42 3.14 16.42
C GLY A 57 1.64 2.27 16.64
N ARG A 58 2.83 2.90 16.67
CA ARG A 58 3.52 3.20 17.93
C ARG A 58 4.79 4.02 17.71
N SER A 59 4.89 5.04 18.58
CA SER A 59 6.10 5.56 19.24
C SER A 59 7.04 6.45 18.42
#